data_AF-A0AA42J4U0-F1
#
_entry.id   AF-A0AA42J4U0-F1
#
_cell.length_a   1.000
_cell.length_b   1.000
_cell.length_c   1.000
_cell.angle_alpha   90.00
_cell.angle_beta   90.00
_cell.angle_gamma   90.00
#
_symmetry.space_group_name_H-M   'P 1'
#
loop_
_entity.id
_entity.type
_entity.pdbx_description
1 polymer ?
#
loop_
_entity_poly.entity_id
_entity_poly.type
_entity_poly.pdbx_seq_one_letter_code
_entity_poly.pdbx_strand_id
1 'polypeptide(L)'
;MPKLNCGVENCAYNAERCCCLGNINVDGSNNTEHTEGTCCNSFTEDSGAHNCSGVPAVDSEVDCQATNCTHNDNCKCHADSIEVVGNGACRCGETECSSFCKE
;
A
#
# COMPACT_ATOMS: atom_id res chain seq x y z
N MET A 1 8.84 10.81 -5.09
CA MET A 1 7.83 9.78 -5.39
C MET A 1 8.25 8.52 -4.65
N PRO A 2 7.39 7.97 -3.79
CA PRO A 2 7.71 6.78 -3.00
C PRO A 2 7.99 5.59 -3.91
N LYS A 3 8.98 4.77 -3.54
CA LYS A 3 9.08 3.41 -4.08
C LYS A 3 7.96 2.56 -3.50
N LEU A 4 7.11 2.01 -4.34
CA LEU A 4 5.96 1.22 -3.90
C LEU A 4 6.24 -0.29 -3.99
N ASN A 5 6.57 -0.87 -2.84
CA ASN A 5 6.81 -2.30 -2.68
C ASN A 5 5.52 -3.02 -2.26
N CYS A 6 5.31 -4.22 -2.78
CA CYS A 6 4.18 -5.08 -2.44
C CYS A 6 4.69 -6.43 -1.92
N GLY A 7 4.64 -6.63 -0.61
CA GLY A 7 4.94 -7.90 0.04
C GLY A 7 3.77 -8.90 0.03
N VAL A 8 2.60 -8.52 -0.48
CA VAL A 8 1.42 -9.38 -0.55
C VAL A 8 1.52 -10.30 -1.76
N GLU A 9 1.79 -11.59 -1.52
CA GLU A 9 2.09 -12.56 -2.60
C GLU A 9 0.91 -12.76 -3.55
N ASN A 10 -0.32 -12.75 -3.05
CA ASN A 10 -1.55 -12.91 -3.82
C ASN A 10 -2.17 -11.56 -4.23
N CYS A 11 -1.37 -10.49 -4.39
CA CYS A 11 -1.85 -9.22 -4.93
C CYS A 11 -1.76 -9.22 -6.45
N ALA A 12 -2.87 -8.90 -7.13
CA ALA A 12 -2.96 -8.85 -8.59
C ALA A 12 -2.03 -7.80 -9.24
N TYR A 13 -1.51 -6.86 -8.46
CA TYR A 13 -0.59 -5.80 -8.89
C TYR A 13 0.85 -6.01 -8.41
N ASN A 14 1.16 -7.16 -7.79
CA ASN A 14 2.49 -7.45 -7.30
C ASN A 14 3.33 -8.13 -8.40
N ALA A 15 4.26 -7.40 -9.01
CA ALA A 15 5.29 -7.97 -9.87
C ALA A 15 6.63 -8.02 -9.11
N GLU A 16 7.07 -9.22 -8.74
CA GLU A 16 8.37 -9.46 -8.10
C GLU A 16 8.65 -8.54 -6.88
N ARG A 17 7.66 -8.37 -6.00
CA ARG A 17 7.67 -7.48 -4.83
C ARG A 17 7.55 -5.99 -5.14
N CYS A 18 7.33 -5.60 -6.39
CA CYS A 18 7.04 -4.23 -6.79
C CYS A 18 5.56 -4.09 -7.15
N CYS A 19 4.91 -3.03 -6.66
CA CYS A 19 3.57 -2.72 -7.12
C CYS A 19 3.64 -1.98 -8.46
N CYS A 20 2.92 -2.46 -9.47
CA CYS A 20 2.80 -1.77 -10.75
C CYS A 20 1.62 -0.78 -10.80
N LEU A 21 0.86 -0.65 -9.71
CA LEU A 21 -0.18 0.35 -9.64
C LEU A 21 0.44 1.74 -9.44
N GLY A 22 0.11 2.67 -10.34
CA GLY A 22 0.63 4.04 -10.29
C GLY A 22 0.10 4.88 -9.14
N ASN A 23 -1.04 4.51 -8.58
CA ASN A 23 -1.56 5.16 -7.38
C ASN A 23 -2.24 4.12 -6.50
N ILE A 24 -1.88 4.06 -5.22
CA ILE A 24 -2.60 3.26 -4.22
C ILE A 24 -3.24 4.14 -3.14
N ASN A 25 -4.34 3.66 -2.59
CA ASN A 25 -4.96 4.23 -1.41
C ASN A 25 -4.61 3.40 -0.18
N VAL A 26 -3.90 4.00 0.78
CA VAL A 26 -3.68 3.46 2.12
C VAL A 26 -4.69 4.10 3.05
N ASP A 27 -5.67 3.31 3.47
CA ASP A 27 -6.61 3.68 4.50
C ASP A 27 -5.99 3.49 5.88
N GLY A 28 -6.52 4.20 6.86
CA GLY A 28 -6.13 4.06 8.25
C GLY A 28 -7.04 4.90 9.12
N SER A 29 -7.52 4.31 10.22
CA SER A 29 -8.41 5.04 11.12
C SER A 29 -7.73 6.31 11.66
N ASN A 30 -8.50 7.37 11.91
CA ASN A 30 -8.00 8.64 12.47
C ASN A 30 -7.26 8.51 13.81
N ASN A 31 -7.27 7.32 14.41
CA ASN A 31 -6.64 7.02 15.69
C ASN A 31 -5.77 5.76 15.62
N THR A 32 -5.31 5.38 14.41
CA THR A 32 -4.41 4.26 14.25
C THR A 32 -3.07 4.55 14.93
N GLU A 33 -2.63 3.63 15.77
CA GLU A 33 -1.37 3.71 16.53
C GLU A 33 -0.30 2.78 15.96
N HIS A 34 -0.72 1.80 15.15
CA HIS A 34 0.09 0.70 14.65
C HIS A 34 -0.19 0.46 13.16
N THR A 35 0.74 -0.23 12.48
CA THR A 35 0.61 -0.59 11.06
C THR A 35 -0.66 -1.39 10.79
N GLU A 36 -1.03 -2.28 11.73
CA GLU A 36 -2.21 -3.16 11.67
C GLU A 36 -3.54 -2.40 11.54
N GLY A 37 -3.57 -1.12 11.94
CA GLY A 37 -4.74 -0.25 11.79
C GLY A 37 -4.80 0.49 10.45
N THR A 38 -3.86 0.20 9.55
CA THR A 38 -3.83 0.68 8.16
C THR A 38 -4.15 -0.46 7.20
N CYS A 39 -4.64 -0.13 6.01
CA CYS A 39 -4.86 -1.13 4.97
C CYS A 39 -4.75 -0.53 3.57
N CYS A 40 -4.33 -1.33 2.59
CA CYS A 40 -4.29 -0.91 1.19
C CYS A 40 -5.68 -1.14 0.55
N ASN A 41 -6.50 -0.09 0.45
CA ASN A 41 -7.80 -0.16 -0.22
C ASN A 41 -7.70 -0.46 -1.72
N SER A 42 -6.54 -0.18 -2.33
CA SER A 42 -6.25 -0.56 -3.72
C SER A 42 -5.86 -2.04 -3.88
N PHE A 43 -5.75 -2.80 -2.80
CA PHE A 43 -5.46 -4.23 -2.86
C PHE A 43 -6.55 -4.96 -3.68
N THR A 44 -6.10 -5.85 -4.56
CA THR A 44 -6.96 -6.77 -5.30
C THR A 44 -6.32 -8.14 -5.23
N GLU A 45 -7.05 -9.13 -4.73
CA GLU A 45 -6.58 -10.51 -4.69
C GLU A 45 -6.43 -11.06 -6.13
N ASP A 46 -5.28 -11.69 -6.39
CA ASP A 46 -5.02 -12.40 -7.62
C ASP A 46 -5.76 -13.75 -7.60
N SER A 47 -6.87 -13.82 -8.34
CA SER A 47 -7.66 -15.03 -8.54
C SER A 47 -7.27 -15.79 -9.82
N GLY A 48 -6.04 -15.56 -10.32
CA GLY A 48 -5.53 -16.09 -11.59
C GLY A 48 -5.53 -15.07 -12.73
N ALA A 49 -5.79 -13.81 -12.42
CA ALA A 49 -5.76 -12.69 -13.36
C ALA A 49 -4.72 -11.68 -12.85
N HIS A 50 -3.48 -11.84 -13.34
CA HIS A 50 -2.42 -10.92 -13.01
C HIS A 50 -2.64 -9.61 -13.76
N ASN A 51 -3.03 -8.55 -13.03
CA ASN A 51 -3.33 -7.25 -13.60
C ASN A 51 -2.09 -6.36 -13.73
N CYS A 52 -0.92 -6.96 -13.54
CA CYS A 52 0.34 -6.26 -13.56
C CYS A 52 1.00 -6.31 -14.94
N SER A 53 1.45 -5.15 -15.43
CA SER A 53 2.19 -5.06 -16.70
C SER A 53 3.65 -5.51 -16.58
N GLY A 54 4.10 -5.96 -15.40
CA GLY A 54 5.50 -6.31 -15.12
C GLY A 54 6.46 -5.12 -15.06
N VAL A 55 5.94 -3.90 -15.23
CA VAL A 55 6.71 -2.65 -15.15
C VAL A 55 6.32 -1.91 -13.87
N PRO A 56 7.28 -1.57 -13.00
CA PRO A 56 7.02 -0.74 -11.83
C PRO A 56 6.43 0.60 -12.27
N ALA A 57 5.49 1.14 -11.50
CA ALA A 57 5.01 2.48 -11.76
C ALA A 57 6.15 3.50 -11.61
N VAL A 58 6.37 4.31 -12.65
CA VAL A 58 7.42 5.34 -12.67
C VAL A 58 7.03 6.51 -11.78
N ASP A 59 5.74 6.81 -11.71
CA ASP A 59 5.15 7.88 -10.91
C ASP A 59 4.16 7.29 -9.88
N SER A 60 4.69 6.60 -8.87
CA SER A 60 3.85 6.08 -7.78
C SER A 60 3.39 7.21 -6.85
N GLU A 61 2.08 7.37 -6.73
CA GLU A 61 1.42 8.17 -5.70
C GLU A 61 0.78 7.28 -4.64
N VAL A 62 0.71 7.78 -3.41
CA VAL A 62 0.01 7.10 -2.32
C VAL A 62 -0.93 8.08 -1.66
N ASP A 63 -2.23 7.85 -1.83
CA ASP A 63 -3.27 8.55 -1.10
C ASP A 63 -3.33 7.95 0.32
N CYS A 64 -2.92 8.71 1.33
CA CYS A 64 -2.82 8.23 2.72
C CYS A 64 -3.94 8.85 3.56
N GLN A 65 -4.93 8.04 3.96
CA GLN A 65 -6.02 8.49 4.82
C GLN A 65 -5.68 8.39 6.32
N ALA A 66 -4.57 7.76 6.68
CA ALA A 66 -4.08 7.73 8.04
C ALA A 66 -3.58 9.13 8.46
N THR A 67 -4.46 9.91 9.11
CA THR A 67 -4.18 11.33 9.43
C THR A 67 -3.05 11.53 10.45
N ASN A 68 -2.73 10.50 11.25
CA ASN A 68 -1.64 10.55 12.24
C ASN A 68 -0.34 9.95 11.69
N CYS A 69 -0.22 9.75 10.38
CA CYS A 69 0.99 9.23 9.77
C CYS A 69 2.00 10.35 9.58
N THR A 70 3.24 10.19 10.07
CA THR A 70 4.33 11.17 9.94
C THR A 70 4.67 11.50 8.48
N HIS A 71 4.38 10.58 7.57
CA HIS A 71 4.63 10.76 6.13
C HIS A 71 3.44 11.38 5.39
N ASN A 72 2.32 11.61 6.06
CA ASN A 72 1.12 12.16 5.45
C ASN A 72 1.18 13.69 5.43
N ASP A 73 1.22 14.26 4.23
CA ASP A 73 1.04 15.69 4.00
C ASP A 73 -0.22 15.88 3.15
N ASN A 74 -1.28 16.44 3.75
CA ASN A 74 -2.55 16.72 3.07
C ASN A 74 -3.16 15.50 2.32
N CYS A 75 -3.24 14.36 3.01
CA CYS A 75 -3.73 13.07 2.50
C CYS A 75 -2.85 12.43 1.41
N LYS A 76 -1.61 12.90 1.23
CA LYS A 76 -0.62 12.32 0.32
C LYS A 76 0.56 11.80 1.12
N CYS A 77 1.05 10.61 0.79
CA CYS A 77 2.23 10.07 1.44
C CYS A 77 3.52 10.56 0.75
N HIS A 78 4.43 11.13 1.54
CA HIS A 78 5.72 11.66 1.10
C HIS A 78 6.91 10.80 1.56
N ALA A 79 6.68 9.56 1.99
CA ALA A 79 7.77 8.64 2.32
C ALA A 79 8.66 8.35 1.10
N ASP A 80 9.94 8.05 1.33
CA ASP A 80 10.86 7.63 0.26
C ASP A 80 10.51 6.25 -0.29
N SER A 81 9.99 5.37 0.57
CA SER A 81 9.55 4.02 0.24
C SER A 81 8.35 3.63 1.08
N ILE A 82 7.41 2.93 0.45
CA ILE A 82 6.23 2.34 1.07
C ILE A 82 6.26 0.84 0.79
N GLU A 83 5.98 0.03 1.79
CA GLU A 83 5.78 -1.41 1.61
C GLU A 83 4.43 -1.84 2.21
N VAL A 84 3.56 -2.38 1.35
CA VAL A 84 2.30 -3.01 1.75
C VAL A 84 2.57 -4.48 1.99
N VAL A 85 2.24 -4.98 3.18
CA VAL A 85 2.35 -6.40 3.55
C VAL A 85 0.98 -6.97 3.91
N GLY A 86 0.86 -8.28 3.95
CA GLY A 86 -0.40 -8.98 4.18
C GLY A 86 -0.23 -10.46 3.85
N ASN A 87 -0.09 -11.30 4.87
CA ASN A 87 0.16 -12.72 4.69
C ASN A 87 -1.16 -13.46 4.42
N GLY A 88 -1.34 -13.93 3.18
CA GLY A 88 -2.56 -14.62 2.77
C GLY A 88 -3.80 -13.73 2.76
N ALA A 89 -3.62 -12.43 2.51
CA ALA A 89 -4.70 -11.46 2.51
C ALA A 89 -5.70 -11.74 1.38
N CYS A 90 -6.95 -12.06 1.70
CA CYS A 90 -8.05 -12.16 0.74
C CYS A 90 -8.82 -10.84 0.62
N ARG A 91 -8.57 -9.88 1.54
CA ARG A 91 -9.28 -8.60 1.62
C ARG A 91 -8.31 -7.47 1.94
N CYS A 92 -8.68 -6.25 1.56
CA CYS A 92 -7.85 -5.07 1.84
C CYS A 92 -7.54 -4.92 3.33
N GLY A 93 -8.50 -5.16 4.23
CA GLY A 93 -8.30 -5.07 5.68
C GLY A 93 -7.34 -6.11 6.30
N GLU A 94 -6.85 -7.07 5.51
CA GLU A 94 -5.81 -8.03 5.93
C GLU A 94 -4.42 -7.62 5.39
N THR A 95 -4.36 -6.47 4.72
CA THR A 95 -3.12 -5.81 4.34
C THR A 95 -2.84 -4.67 5.30
N GLU A 96 -1.56 -4.32 5.45
CA GLU A 96 -1.11 -3.19 6.25
C GLU A 96 0.04 -2.46 5.54
N CYS A 97 0.11 -1.15 5.75
CA CYS A 97 1.25 -0.35 5.33
C CYS A 97 2.35 -0.48 6.40
N SER A 98 3.36 -1.30 6.14
CA SER A 98 4.49 -1.51 7.07
C SER A 98 5.34 -0.25 7.27
N SER A 99 5.26 0.69 6.33
CA SER A 99 5.95 1.99 6.38
C SER A 99 5.15 3.06 7.14
N PHE A 100 3.97 2.73 7.68
CA PHE A 100 3.24 3.63 8.56
C PHE A 100 4.09 3.94 9.80
N CYS A 101 4.25 5.22 10.09
CA CYS A 101 4.88 5.72 11.29
C CYS A 101 3.94 6.75 11.90
N LYS A 102 3.65 6.62 13.20
CA LYS A 102 2.80 7.57 13.90
C LYS A 102 3.57 8.85 14.22
N GLU A 103 2.96 10.01 13.95
CA GLU A 103 3.43 11.33 14.42
C GLU A 103 3.42 11.47 15.96
#